data_AF-A0A974TCC7-F1
#
_entry.id   AF-A0A974TCC7-F1
#
_cell.length_a   1.000
_cell.length_b   1.000
_cell.length_c   1.000
_cell.angle_alpha   90.00
_cell.angle_beta   90.00
_cell.angle_gamma   90.00
#
_symmetry.space_group_name_H-M   'P 1'
#
loop_
_entity.id
_entity.type
_entity.pdbx_description
1 polymer ?
#
loop_
_entity_poly.entity_id
_entity_poly.type
_entity_poly.pdbx_seq_one_letter_code
_entity_poly.pdbx_strand_id
1 'polypeptide(L)'
;MGVFASSWLHPVRSWSLRESRRGSNSQKREHLFLDDLHVGQTFTSASHRLDAAQIKHFAAEFDPQPFHLDEEAAARSLFAGLAASGWHTAALTMRMLVNGGAPIAGGLVGAGGEIAWPKPTRPGDELHVVSEVMEIIPSRSKPDRGIVILRSETRNQRGEIVQVLTSKLVVPRSSSTAAP
;
A
#
# COMPACT_ATOMS: atom_id res chain seq x y z
N MET A 1 22.41 0.98 -56.20
CA MET A 1 21.39 1.51 -55.29
C MET A 1 20.54 0.35 -54.79
N GLY A 2 20.92 -0.25 -53.67
CA GLY A 2 20.26 -1.43 -53.10
C GLY A 2 20.02 -1.22 -51.61
N VAL A 3 18.75 -1.35 -51.20
CA VAL A 3 18.25 -1.18 -49.84
C VAL A 3 18.53 -2.47 -49.06
N PHE A 4 19.20 -2.37 -47.90
CA PHE A 4 19.26 -3.44 -46.91
C PHE A 4 18.62 -2.96 -45.61
N ALA A 5 17.39 -3.39 -45.37
CA ALA A 5 16.79 -3.39 -44.04
C ALA A 5 17.19 -4.71 -43.36
N SER A 6 17.84 -4.64 -42.20
CA SER A 6 18.08 -5.81 -41.35
C SER A 6 17.26 -5.70 -40.07
N SER A 7 16.40 -6.70 -39.87
CA SER A 7 15.51 -6.86 -38.74
C SER A 7 16.22 -7.66 -37.67
N TRP A 8 16.15 -7.24 -36.40
CA TRP A 8 16.48 -8.07 -35.25
C TRP A 8 15.36 -7.96 -34.20
N LEU A 9 14.45 -8.94 -34.23
CA LEU A 9 13.51 -9.25 -33.16
C LEU A 9 14.10 -10.41 -32.35
N HIS A 10 14.34 -10.21 -31.05
CA HIS A 10 14.68 -11.28 -30.12
C HIS A 10 13.39 -11.92 -29.56
N PRO A 11 13.22 -13.25 -29.58
CA PRO A 11 12.08 -13.90 -28.96
C PRO A 11 12.24 -13.96 -27.43
N VAL A 12 11.22 -13.47 -26.71
CA VAL A 12 11.08 -13.63 -25.27
C VAL A 12 10.79 -15.11 -24.97
N ARG A 13 11.62 -15.72 -24.12
CA ARG A 13 11.45 -17.12 -23.67
C ARG A 13 10.17 -17.26 -22.84
N SER A 14 9.26 -18.11 -23.30
CA SER A 14 8.08 -18.54 -22.54
C SER A 14 8.48 -19.51 -21.43
N TRP A 15 8.15 -19.17 -20.18
CA TRP A 15 8.26 -20.08 -19.04
C TRP A 15 6.92 -20.80 -18.86
N SER A 16 6.92 -22.11 -19.09
CA SER A 16 5.78 -22.99 -18.79
C SER A 16 5.75 -23.30 -17.29
N LEU A 17 4.76 -22.75 -16.58
CA LEU A 17 4.43 -23.13 -15.21
C LEU A 17 3.52 -24.36 -15.26
N ARG A 18 4.04 -25.52 -14.85
CA ARG A 18 3.22 -26.67 -14.47
C ARG A 18 2.54 -26.34 -13.14
N GLU A 19 1.23 -26.32 -13.16
CA GLU A 19 0.39 -26.12 -11.98
C GLU A 19 0.46 -27.34 -11.05
N SER A 20 1.09 -27.16 -9.89
CA SER A 20 0.81 -28.01 -8.75
C SER A 20 -0.42 -27.49 -8.02
N ARG A 21 -1.58 -28.08 -8.31
CA ARG A 21 -2.79 -27.93 -7.51
C ARG A 21 -2.52 -28.41 -6.07
N ARG A 22 -2.34 -27.46 -5.14
CA ARG A 22 -2.70 -27.64 -3.73
C ARG A 22 -3.74 -26.58 -3.42
N GLY A 23 -4.92 -27.04 -2.97
CA GLY A 23 -6.06 -26.19 -2.70
C GLY A 23 -5.72 -25.13 -1.66
N SER A 24 -5.71 -23.87 -2.10
CA SER A 24 -5.88 -22.73 -1.20
C SER A 24 -7.38 -22.49 -1.10
N ASN A 25 -7.96 -22.83 0.05
CA ASN A 25 -9.30 -22.41 0.42
C ASN A 25 -9.29 -20.88 0.53
N SER A 26 -9.52 -20.17 -0.59
CA SER A 26 -9.70 -18.72 -0.54
C SER A 26 -11.03 -18.46 0.14
N GLN A 27 -10.99 -18.31 1.46
CA GLN A 27 -12.06 -17.63 2.19
C GLN A 27 -12.28 -16.31 1.46
N LYS A 28 -13.38 -16.22 0.73
CA LYS A 28 -13.82 -15.00 0.07
C LYS A 28 -13.96 -13.99 1.20
N ARG A 29 -13.03 -13.04 1.32
CA ARG A 29 -13.11 -12.03 2.39
C ARG A 29 -14.45 -11.33 2.20
N GLU A 30 -15.35 -11.49 3.16
CA GLU A 30 -16.59 -10.73 3.17
C GLU A 30 -16.20 -9.25 3.25
N HIS A 31 -16.67 -8.50 2.27
CA HIS A 31 -16.38 -7.07 2.20
C HIS A 31 -17.17 -6.36 3.28
N LEU A 32 -16.50 -5.52 4.07
CA LEU A 32 -17.11 -4.76 5.14
C LEU A 32 -17.73 -3.48 4.59
N PHE A 33 -19.02 -3.31 4.83
CA PHE A 33 -19.74 -2.06 4.62
C PHE A 33 -19.64 -1.18 5.87
N LEU A 34 -20.14 0.05 5.77
CA LEU A 34 -20.11 1.02 6.86
C LEU A 34 -20.73 0.47 8.16
N ASP A 35 -21.81 -0.31 8.04
CA ASP A 35 -22.56 -0.85 9.18
C ASP A 35 -21.88 -2.05 9.86
N ASP A 36 -20.89 -2.65 9.19
CA ASP A 36 -20.12 -3.79 9.73
C ASP A 36 -18.91 -3.32 10.56
N LEU A 37 -18.60 -2.03 10.52
CA LEU A 37 -17.45 -1.42 11.18
C LEU A 37 -17.82 -0.87 12.55
N HIS A 38 -16.85 -0.89 13.47
CA HIS A 38 -16.96 -0.22 14.76
C HIS A 38 -15.66 0.50 15.11
N VAL A 39 -15.77 1.56 15.91
CA VAL A 39 -14.60 2.30 16.41
C VAL A 39 -13.73 1.39 17.29
N GLY A 40 -12.42 1.50 17.14
CA GLY A 40 -11.42 0.63 17.77
C GLY A 40 -11.17 -0.68 17.03
N GLN A 41 -11.91 -0.97 15.96
CA GLN A 41 -11.67 -2.17 15.15
C GLN A 41 -10.30 -2.09 14.46
N THR A 42 -9.50 -3.14 14.59
CA THR A 42 -8.15 -3.21 14.03
C THR A 42 -8.01 -4.21 12.88
N PHE A 43 -7.14 -3.89 11.93
CA PHE A 43 -6.78 -4.76 10.81
C PHE A 43 -5.26 -4.82 10.67
N THR A 44 -4.73 -5.96 10.21
CA THR A 44 -3.29 -6.14 9.97
C THR A 44 -3.05 -6.73 8.59
N SER A 45 -2.15 -6.11 7.83
CA SER A 45 -1.76 -6.60 6.51
C SER A 45 -0.77 -7.77 6.60
N ALA A 46 -0.54 -8.43 5.47
CA ALA A 46 0.67 -9.23 5.29
C ALA A 46 1.93 -8.33 5.26
N SER A 47 3.09 -8.95 5.45
CA SER A 47 4.38 -8.27 5.38
C SER A 47 4.90 -8.10 3.95
N HIS A 48 5.72 -7.08 3.72
CA HIS A 48 6.48 -6.82 2.50
C HIS A 48 7.94 -6.53 2.85
N ARG A 49 8.86 -7.37 2.35
CA ARG A 49 10.31 -7.11 2.49
C ARG A 49 10.76 -6.11 1.44
N LEU A 50 11.37 -5.01 1.89
CA LEU A 50 11.92 -3.97 1.04
C LEU A 50 13.43 -4.17 0.85
N ASP A 51 13.91 -4.11 -0.38
CA ASP A 51 15.34 -4.13 -0.69
C ASP A 51 15.83 -2.82 -1.37
N ALA A 52 17.16 -2.70 -1.50
CA ALA A 52 17.78 -1.51 -2.09
C ALA A 52 17.43 -1.34 -3.58
N ALA A 53 17.23 -2.44 -4.33
CA ALA A 53 16.91 -2.37 -5.74
C ALA A 53 15.50 -1.80 -5.94
N GLN A 54 14.53 -2.24 -5.15
CA GLN A 54 13.18 -1.68 -5.11
C GLN A 54 13.21 -0.19 -4.76
N ILE A 55 14.01 0.20 -3.76
CA ILE A 55 14.16 1.61 -3.36
C ILE A 55 14.64 2.45 -4.54
N LYS A 56 15.75 2.06 -5.16
CA LYS A 56 16.35 2.82 -6.28
C LYS A 56 15.45 2.82 -7.50
N HIS A 57 14.77 1.71 -7.79
CA HIS A 57 13.84 1.61 -8.92
C HIS A 57 12.67 2.60 -8.77
N PHE A 58 12.00 2.61 -7.61
CA PHE A 58 10.93 3.57 -7.35
C PHE A 58 11.45 5.01 -7.37
N ALA A 59 12.58 5.27 -6.71
CA ALA A 59 13.16 6.61 -6.64
C ALA A 59 13.52 7.15 -8.03
N ALA A 60 14.10 6.32 -8.90
CA ALA A 60 14.46 6.74 -10.26
C ALA A 60 13.25 7.20 -11.09
N GLU A 61 12.07 6.63 -10.82
CA GLU A 61 10.83 6.98 -11.53
C GLU A 61 10.09 8.15 -10.87
N PHE A 62 9.99 8.19 -9.54
CA PHE A 62 9.05 9.07 -8.84
C PHE A 62 9.69 10.10 -7.90
N ASP A 63 10.90 9.86 -7.40
CA ASP A 63 11.55 10.73 -6.42
C ASP A 63 13.08 10.62 -6.50
N PRO A 64 13.72 11.15 -7.56
CA PRO A 64 15.11 10.86 -7.91
C PRO A 64 16.11 11.71 -7.11
N GLN A 65 15.84 11.92 -5.82
CA GLN A 65 16.79 12.61 -4.94
C GLN A 65 18.02 11.72 -4.68
N PRO A 66 19.25 12.28 -4.61
CA PRO A 66 20.47 11.48 -4.55
C PRO A 66 20.52 10.46 -3.40
N PHE A 67 19.98 10.83 -2.23
CA PHE A 67 19.98 9.96 -1.04
C PHE A 67 19.00 8.77 -1.12
N HIS A 68 18.21 8.66 -2.19
CA HIS A 68 17.41 7.49 -2.54
C HIS A 68 18.03 6.61 -3.63
N LEU A 69 19.06 7.10 -4.32
CA LEU A 69 19.66 6.45 -5.49
C LEU A 69 21.08 5.93 -5.24
N ASP A 70 21.83 6.63 -4.38
CA ASP A 70 23.26 6.40 -4.18
C ASP A 70 23.61 6.32 -2.69
N GLU A 71 24.31 5.26 -2.31
CA GLU A 71 24.68 4.98 -0.92
C GLU A 71 25.64 6.02 -0.35
N GLU A 72 26.60 6.53 -1.14
CA GLU A 72 27.58 7.49 -0.65
C GLU A 72 26.96 8.88 -0.44
N ALA A 73 26.11 9.32 -1.37
CA ALA A 73 25.33 10.53 -1.23
C ALA A 73 24.40 10.44 -0.02
N ALA A 74 23.76 9.29 0.17
CA ALA A 74 22.89 9.05 1.31
C ALA A 74 23.67 9.05 2.65
N ALA A 75 24.89 8.49 2.68
CA ALA A 75 25.76 8.50 3.86
C ALA A 75 26.16 9.92 4.30
N ARG A 76 26.26 10.86 3.35
CA ARG A 76 26.54 12.28 3.61
C ARG A 76 25.30 13.13 3.90
N SER A 77 24.11 12.54 3.84
CA SER A 77 22.84 13.24 4.07
C SER A 77 22.36 13.11 5.52
N LEU A 78 21.27 13.80 5.86
CA LEU A 78 20.57 13.62 7.14
C LEU A 78 20.11 12.18 7.40
N PHE A 79 19.99 11.37 6.35
CA PHE A 79 19.65 9.96 6.48
C PHE A 79 20.84 9.07 6.87
N ALA A 80 22.10 9.53 6.78
CA ALA A 80 23.29 8.77 7.15
C ALA A 80 23.34 7.33 6.56
N GLY A 81 22.80 7.16 5.35
CA GLY A 81 22.66 5.88 4.66
C GLY A 81 21.42 5.87 3.76
N LEU A 82 21.33 4.88 2.85
CA LEU A 82 20.24 4.79 1.88
C LEU A 82 18.88 4.71 2.59
N ALA A 83 17.93 5.52 2.15
CA ALA A 83 16.56 5.52 2.65
C ALA A 83 15.59 5.40 1.48
N ALA A 84 14.44 4.77 1.69
CA ALA A 84 13.34 4.83 0.73
C ALA A 84 12.74 6.24 0.71
N SER A 85 12.22 6.67 -0.44
CA SER A 85 11.32 7.82 -0.49
C SER A 85 10.12 7.60 0.44
N GLY A 86 9.66 8.67 1.09
CA GLY A 86 8.41 8.64 1.85
C GLY A 86 7.22 8.21 0.97
N TRP A 87 7.23 8.62 -0.31
CA TRP A 87 6.22 8.22 -1.30
C TRP A 87 6.29 6.74 -1.67
N HIS A 88 7.50 6.16 -1.70
CA HIS A 88 7.64 4.72 -1.88
C HIS A 88 7.01 3.95 -0.72
N THR A 89 7.28 4.41 0.52
CA THR A 89 6.67 3.82 1.73
C THR A 89 5.13 3.95 1.68
N ALA A 90 4.61 5.08 1.21
CA ALA A 90 3.18 5.31 1.05
C ALA A 90 2.55 4.38 0.01
N ALA A 91 3.21 4.19 -1.14
CA ALA A 91 2.76 3.30 -2.19
C ALA A 91 2.73 1.83 -1.72
N LEU A 92 3.76 1.38 -1.00
CA LEU A 92 3.79 0.04 -0.41
C LEU A 92 2.71 -0.13 0.66
N THR A 93 2.50 0.88 1.50
CA THR A 93 1.41 0.89 2.48
C THR A 93 0.07 0.70 1.80
N MET A 94 -0.22 1.46 0.73
CA MET A 94 -1.45 1.36 -0.04
C MET A 94 -1.62 -0.05 -0.65
N ARG A 95 -0.55 -0.62 -1.24
CA ARG A 95 -0.55 -1.98 -1.79
C ARG A 95 -0.88 -3.02 -0.72
N MET A 96 -0.28 -2.91 0.47
CA MET A 96 -0.53 -3.83 1.58
C MET A 96 -1.96 -3.71 2.12
N LEU A 97 -2.50 -2.49 2.20
CA LEU A 97 -3.88 -2.25 2.60
C LEU A 97 -4.87 -2.88 1.62
N VAL A 98 -4.68 -2.71 0.31
CA VAL A 98 -5.56 -3.30 -0.72
C VAL A 98 -5.49 -4.83 -0.73
N ASN A 99 -4.29 -5.41 -0.60
CA ASN A 99 -4.11 -6.86 -0.74
C ASN A 99 -4.37 -7.65 0.55
N GLY A 100 -4.39 -6.99 1.71
CA GLY A 100 -4.42 -7.70 2.99
C GLY A 100 -4.95 -6.91 4.18
N GLY A 101 -5.13 -5.59 4.07
CA GLY A 101 -5.69 -4.74 5.13
C GLY A 101 -7.19 -4.88 5.28
N ALA A 102 -7.85 -3.79 5.72
CA ALA A 102 -9.29 -3.74 5.93
C ALA A 102 -10.05 -4.05 4.62
N PRO A 103 -10.89 -5.10 4.56
CA PRO A 103 -11.58 -5.50 3.33
C PRO A 103 -12.82 -4.62 3.06
N ILE A 104 -12.63 -3.31 2.98
CA ILE A 104 -13.71 -2.34 2.79
C ILE A 104 -14.41 -2.56 1.44
N ALA A 105 -15.74 -2.61 1.46
CA ALA A 105 -16.57 -2.73 0.26
C ALA A 105 -16.37 -1.53 -0.69
N GLY A 106 -16.27 -1.80 -1.99
CA GLY A 106 -16.01 -0.76 -2.99
C GLY A 106 -14.56 -0.24 -3.02
N GLY A 107 -13.67 -0.80 -2.20
CA GLY A 107 -12.25 -0.44 -2.15
C GLY A 107 -11.95 0.78 -1.26
N LEU A 108 -10.68 1.16 -1.22
CA LEU A 108 -10.18 2.24 -0.38
C LEU A 108 -10.22 3.57 -1.13
N VAL A 109 -11.37 4.25 -1.10
CA VAL A 109 -11.59 5.53 -1.77
C VAL A 109 -11.34 6.67 -0.79
N GLY A 110 -10.22 7.37 -0.96
CA GLY A 110 -9.86 8.50 -0.10
C GLY A 110 -10.61 9.79 -0.45
N ALA A 111 -11.21 10.43 0.55
CA ALA A 111 -11.70 11.82 0.49
C ALA A 111 -10.66 12.83 1.00
N GLY A 112 -9.56 12.35 1.59
CA GLY A 112 -8.48 13.14 2.15
C GLY A 112 -7.70 12.35 3.19
N GLY A 113 -6.59 12.90 3.65
CA GLY A 113 -5.80 12.28 4.71
C GLY A 113 -4.56 13.07 5.06
N GLU A 114 -3.92 12.65 6.14
CA GLU A 114 -2.68 13.19 6.65
C GLU A 114 -1.62 12.09 6.72
N ILE A 115 -0.39 12.43 6.34
CA ILE A 115 0.74 11.50 6.33
C ILE A 115 1.91 12.06 7.12
N ALA A 116 2.58 11.19 7.87
CA ALA A 116 3.83 11.50 8.57
C ALA A 116 4.82 10.35 8.40
N TRP A 117 6.12 10.67 8.36
CA TRP A 117 7.23 9.71 8.28
C TRP A 117 8.15 9.86 9.50
N PRO A 118 7.84 9.22 10.64
CA PRO A 118 8.61 9.42 11.88
C PRO A 118 10.05 8.90 11.80
N LYS A 119 10.27 7.85 10.99
CA LYS A 119 11.59 7.24 10.79
C LYS A 119 11.80 6.88 9.31
N PRO A 120 13.04 6.94 8.82
CA PRO A 120 13.35 6.54 7.45
C PRO A 120 13.21 5.02 7.28
N THR A 121 12.48 4.60 6.25
CA THR A 121 12.40 3.21 5.80
C THR A 121 13.71 2.81 5.11
N ARG A 122 14.24 1.63 5.45
CA ARG A 122 15.58 1.20 5.00
C ARG A 122 15.55 -0.07 4.15
N PRO A 123 16.58 -0.30 3.31
CA PRO A 123 16.82 -1.61 2.72
C PRO A 123 16.89 -2.69 3.81
N GLY A 124 16.22 -3.80 3.58
CA GLY A 124 16.14 -4.93 4.52
C GLY A 124 15.01 -4.82 5.54
N ASP A 125 14.29 -3.69 5.62
CA ASP A 125 13.09 -3.60 6.46
C ASP A 125 12.00 -4.55 5.93
N GLU A 126 11.34 -5.23 6.86
CA GLU A 126 10.13 -6.01 6.59
C GLU A 126 8.93 -5.23 7.13
N LEU A 127 8.13 -4.69 6.21
CA LEU A 127 7.05 -3.75 6.51
C LEU A 127 5.73 -4.47 6.63
N HIS A 128 4.90 -4.09 7.60
CA HIS A 128 3.49 -4.45 7.66
C HIS A 128 2.68 -3.25 8.13
N VAL A 129 1.36 -3.27 7.92
CA VAL A 129 0.46 -2.17 8.29
C VAL A 129 -0.52 -2.65 9.34
N VAL A 130 -0.66 -1.86 10.40
CA VAL A 130 -1.72 -2.00 11.40
C VAL A 130 -2.66 -0.81 11.27
N SER A 131 -3.93 -1.07 11.01
CA SER A 131 -4.96 -0.04 10.86
C SER A 131 -5.98 -0.11 11.98
N GLU A 132 -6.48 1.04 12.42
CA GLU A 132 -7.53 1.18 13.43
C GLU A 132 -8.62 2.14 12.94
N VAL A 133 -9.87 1.74 13.11
CA VAL A 133 -11.04 2.60 12.86
C VAL A 133 -11.17 3.60 13.99
N MET A 134 -10.88 4.86 13.69
CA MET A 134 -10.91 5.95 14.68
C MET A 134 -12.30 6.58 14.81
N GLU A 135 -13.03 6.69 13.70
CA GLU A 135 -14.32 7.36 13.65
C GLU A 135 -15.17 6.82 12.48
N ILE A 136 -16.48 6.79 12.67
CA ILE A 136 -17.47 6.44 11.64
C ILE A 136 -18.52 7.55 11.58
N ILE A 137 -18.68 8.16 10.41
CA ILE A 137 -19.54 9.32 10.19
C ILE A 137 -20.51 8.99 9.05
N PRO A 138 -21.73 8.51 9.33
CA PRO A 138 -22.76 8.33 8.31
C PRO A 138 -23.09 9.66 7.61
N SER A 139 -23.25 9.62 6.29
CA SER A 139 -23.57 10.83 5.53
C SER A 139 -25.04 11.22 5.70
N ARG A 140 -25.29 12.50 6.02
CA ARG A 140 -26.64 13.06 6.11
C ARG A 140 -27.29 13.34 4.75
N SER A 141 -26.49 13.66 3.74
CA SER A 141 -26.97 14.04 2.41
C SER A 141 -26.94 12.90 1.39
N LYS A 142 -26.19 11.83 1.67
CA LYS A 142 -26.07 10.64 0.83
C LYS A 142 -26.23 9.38 1.69
N PRO A 143 -27.46 8.95 1.99
CA PRO A 143 -27.73 7.87 2.93
C PRO A 143 -27.17 6.49 2.53
N ASP A 144 -26.60 6.36 1.34
CA ASP A 144 -25.98 5.13 0.83
C ASP A 144 -24.52 4.96 1.27
N ARG A 145 -23.93 5.92 1.99
CA ARG A 145 -22.51 5.92 2.36
C ARG A 145 -22.20 6.72 3.63
N GLY A 146 -20.96 6.60 4.10
CA GLY A 146 -20.39 7.41 5.16
C GLY A 146 -18.91 7.66 4.95
N ILE A 147 -18.30 8.36 5.91
CA ILE A 147 -16.85 8.50 6.04
C ILE A 147 -16.38 7.64 7.19
N VAL A 148 -15.30 6.89 6.97
CA VAL A 148 -14.55 6.19 8.02
C VAL A 148 -13.18 6.84 8.13
N ILE A 149 -12.81 7.27 9.34
CA ILE A 149 -11.44 7.70 9.63
C ILE A 149 -10.64 6.48 10.03
N LEU A 150 -9.68 6.10 9.21
CA LEU A 150 -8.80 4.95 9.42
C LEU A 150 -7.38 5.45 9.66
N ARG A 151 -6.84 5.19 10.85
CA ARG A 151 -5.42 5.43 11.15
C ARG A 151 -4.64 4.17 10.81
N SER A 152 -3.63 4.28 9.97
CA SER A 152 -2.78 3.17 9.53
C SER A 152 -1.32 3.46 9.86
N GLU A 153 -0.71 2.57 10.61
CA GLU A 153 0.71 2.63 10.97
C GLU A 153 1.49 1.57 10.20
N THR A 154 2.44 2.01 9.40
CA THR A 154 3.39 1.12 8.72
C THR A 154 4.58 0.94 9.63
N ARG A 155 4.84 -0.31 9.99
CA ARG A 155 5.86 -0.71 10.97
C ARG A 155 6.86 -1.65 10.33
N ASN A 156 8.12 -1.56 10.75
CA ASN A 156 9.14 -2.53 10.37
C ASN A 156 9.18 -3.72 11.33
N GLN A 157 10.09 -4.67 11.11
CA GLN A 157 10.30 -5.87 11.92
C GLN A 157 10.70 -5.60 13.38
N ARG A 158 11.16 -4.38 13.69
CA ARG A 158 11.49 -3.94 15.06
C ARG A 158 10.31 -3.28 15.76
N GLY A 159 9.13 -3.22 15.11
CA GLY A 159 7.95 -2.51 15.62
C GLY A 159 8.04 -1.00 15.51
N GLU A 160 9.06 -0.47 14.82
CA GLU A 160 9.21 0.98 14.67
C GLU A 160 8.27 1.51 13.59
N ILE A 161 7.58 2.61 13.89
CA ILE A 161 6.68 3.27 12.95
C ILE A 161 7.51 4.08 11.96
N VAL A 162 7.44 3.70 10.68
CA VAL A 162 8.10 4.41 9.57
C VAL A 162 7.14 5.32 8.82
N GLN A 163 5.83 5.04 8.88
CA GLN A 163 4.79 5.92 8.36
C GLN A 163 3.53 5.84 9.21
N VAL A 164 2.85 6.98 9.33
CA VAL A 164 1.48 7.08 9.82
C VAL A 164 0.64 7.69 8.70
N LEU A 165 -0.47 7.05 8.35
CA LEU A 165 -1.48 7.56 7.42
C LEU A 165 -2.83 7.60 8.12
N THR A 166 -3.39 8.79 8.33
CA THR A 166 -4.78 8.95 8.78
C THR A 166 -5.63 9.30 7.57
N SER A 167 -6.42 8.34 7.08
CA SER A 167 -7.23 8.48 5.87
C SER A 167 -8.71 8.64 6.19
N LYS A 168 -9.39 9.54 5.47
CA LYS A 168 -10.85 9.65 5.43
C LYS A 168 -11.34 8.84 4.23
N LEU A 169 -11.96 7.70 4.49
CA LEU A 169 -12.41 6.77 3.46
C LEU A 169 -13.91 6.91 3.22
N VAL A 170 -14.33 6.99 1.97
CA VAL A 170 -15.75 6.87 1.60
C VAL A 170 -16.12 5.40 1.61
N VAL A 171 -17.06 5.02 2.47
CA VAL A 171 -17.48 3.62 2.64
C VAL A 171 -18.97 3.49 2.34
N PRO A 172 -19.38 2.58 1.43
CA PRO A 172 -20.80 2.34 1.16
C PRO A 172 -21.48 1.68 2.37
N ARG A 173 -22.77 1.95 2.53
CA ARG A 173 -23.67 1.17 3.40
C ARG A 173 -24.18 -0.05 2.64
N SER A 174 -24.55 -1.10 3.37
CA SER A 174 -25.19 -2.26 2.77
C SER A 174 -26.56 -1.87 2.23
N SER A 175 -26.93 -2.37 1.05
CA SER A 175 -28.28 -2.15 0.50
C SER A 175 -29.39 -2.80 1.32
N SER A 176 -29.05 -3.70 2.26
CA SER A 176 -30.01 -4.33 3.18
C SER A 176 -30.41 -3.45 4.37
N THR A 177 -29.66 -2.39 4.66
CA THR A 177 -29.88 -1.45 5.79
C THR A 177 -30.29 -0.06 5.34
N ALA A 178 -30.57 0.15 4.05
CA ALA A 178 -31.21 1.37 3.58
C ALA A 178 -32.67 1.37 4.08
N ALA A 179 -32.95 2.15 5.13
CA ALA A 179 -34.31 2.37 5.59
C ALA A 179 -35.17 2.93 4.44
N PRO A 180 -36.47 2.54 4.37
CA PRO A 180 -37.39 2.99 3.32
C PRO A 180 -37.59 4.51 3.29
#